data_AF-A0A9P6J577-F1
#
_entry.id   AF-A0A9P6J577-F1
#
_cell.length_a   1.000
_cell.length_b   1.000
_cell.length_c   1.000
_cell.angle_alpha   90.00
_cell.angle_beta   90.00
_cell.angle_gamma   90.00
#
_symmetry.space_group_name_H-M   'P 1'
#
loop_
_entity.id
_entity.type
_entity.pdbx_description
1 polymer ?
#
loop_
_entity_poly.entity_id
_entity_poly.type
_entity_poly.pdbx_seq_one_letter_code
_entity_poly.pdbx_strand_id
1 'polypeptide(L)'
;MPRKEGLENFVKTTLPNFIADHEFHLIANGSNGYYVGIKLSHADIHLANIIDHFSHLPLSTAIAAMFQKSELLWRVKDIVELDPRIAAWRATDECKVLVQGSIAVYAQTSASDP
;
A
#
# COMPACT_ATOMS: atom_id res chain seq x y z
N MET A 1 19.83 8.34 -10.78
CA MET A 1 18.93 9.42 -10.31
C MET A 1 19.17 9.59 -8.81
N PRO A 2 19.44 10.81 -8.32
CA PRO A 2 19.51 11.08 -6.88
C PRO A 2 18.23 10.63 -6.16
N ARG A 3 18.35 10.05 -4.95
CA ARG A 3 17.20 9.49 -4.21
C ARG A 3 16.06 10.51 -4.00
N LYS A 4 16.40 11.78 -3.76
CA LYS A 4 15.45 12.89 -3.63
C LYS A 4 14.63 13.12 -4.91
N GLU A 5 15.30 13.19 -6.07
CA GLU A 5 14.62 13.36 -7.37
C GLU A 5 13.74 12.14 -7.70
N GLY A 6 14.21 10.95 -7.32
CA GLY A 6 13.43 9.71 -7.46
C GLY A 6 12.14 9.75 -6.63
N LEU A 7 12.23 10.16 -5.37
CA LEU A 7 11.06 10.32 -4.49
C LEU A 7 10.11 11.39 -5.00
N GLU A 8 10.62 12.53 -5.47
CA GLU A 8 9.79 13.60 -6.03
C GLU A 8 9.05 13.14 -7.29
N ASN A 9 9.74 12.45 -8.21
CA ASN A 9 9.10 11.89 -9.40
C ASN A 9 8.08 10.83 -9.00
N PHE A 10 8.39 9.95 -8.06
CA PHE A 10 7.46 8.95 -7.56
C PHE A 10 6.15 9.59 -7.09
N VAL A 11 6.22 10.61 -6.23
CA VAL A 11 5.02 11.29 -5.70
C VAL A 11 4.28 12.10 -6.78
N LYS A 12 5.00 12.75 -7.70
CA LYS A 12 4.39 13.63 -8.72
C LYS A 12 3.79 12.86 -9.91
N THR A 13 4.32 11.70 -10.26
CA THR A 13 3.93 10.99 -11.49
C THR A 13 3.58 9.53 -11.25
N THR A 14 4.49 8.74 -10.66
CA THR A 14 4.30 7.29 -10.53
C THR A 14 3.12 6.93 -9.65
N LEU A 15 3.02 7.53 -8.46
CA LEU A 15 1.96 7.22 -7.50
C LEU A 15 0.56 7.66 -7.99
N PRO A 16 0.37 8.86 -8.57
CA PRO A 16 -0.91 9.22 -9.20
C PRO A 16 -1.34 8.24 -10.29
N ASN A 17 -0.41 7.85 -11.18
CA ASN A 17 -0.72 6.89 -12.24
C ASN A 17 -1.05 5.50 -11.67
N PHE A 18 -0.28 5.05 -10.68
CA PHE A 18 -0.57 3.81 -9.96
C PHE A 18 -1.99 3.82 -9.39
N ILE A 19 -2.40 4.91 -8.71
CA ILE A 19 -3.75 5.03 -8.14
C ILE A 19 -4.79 4.95 -9.26
N ALA A 20 -4.63 5.74 -10.32
CA ALA A 20 -5.58 5.77 -11.43
C ALA A 20 -5.73 4.41 -12.13
N ASP A 21 -4.63 3.71 -12.40
CA ASP A 21 -4.63 2.39 -13.04
C ASP A 21 -5.35 1.35 -12.16
N HIS A 22 -5.12 1.38 -10.85
CA HIS A 22 -5.76 0.43 -9.94
C HIS A 22 -7.24 0.75 -9.72
N GLU A 23 -7.62 2.03 -9.67
CA GLU A 23 -9.04 2.43 -9.67
C GLU A 23 -9.75 1.97 -10.94
N PHE A 24 -9.11 2.10 -12.10
CA PHE A 24 -9.66 1.60 -13.37
C PHE A 24 -10.03 0.10 -13.28
N HIS A 25 -9.14 -0.72 -12.72
CA HIS A 25 -9.41 -2.15 -12.54
C HIS A 25 -10.53 -2.43 -11.54
N LEU A 26 -10.61 -1.67 -10.43
CA LEU A 26 -11.68 -1.82 -9.45
C LEU A 26 -13.04 -1.42 -10.03
N ILE A 27 -13.08 -0.34 -10.82
CA ILE A 27 -14.29 0.09 -11.54
C ILE A 27 -14.71 -0.97 -12.56
N ALA A 28 -13.77 -1.54 -13.31
CA ALA A 28 -14.04 -2.61 -14.26
C ALA A 28 -14.61 -3.87 -13.58
N ASN A 29 -14.25 -4.14 -12.33
CA ASN A 29 -14.81 -5.20 -11.50
C ASN A 29 -16.09 -4.78 -10.74
N GLY A 30 -16.68 -3.62 -11.06
CA GLY A 30 -17.94 -3.15 -10.51
C GLY A 30 -17.84 -2.43 -9.15
N SER A 31 -16.64 -1.97 -8.77
CA SER A 31 -16.39 -1.18 -7.55
C SER A 31 -16.89 -1.84 -6.26
N ASN A 32 -16.88 -3.17 -6.22
CA ASN A 32 -17.48 -3.95 -5.13
C ASN A 32 -16.55 -4.12 -3.91
N GLY A 33 -15.33 -3.57 -3.97
CA GLY A 33 -14.33 -3.67 -2.92
C GLY A 33 -13.30 -4.80 -3.09
N TYR A 34 -13.28 -5.47 -4.24
CA TYR A 34 -12.29 -6.48 -4.59
C TYR A 34 -11.72 -6.22 -5.99
N TYR A 35 -10.45 -6.56 -6.22
CA TYR A 35 -9.86 -6.51 -7.56
C TYR A 35 -10.50 -7.49 -8.54
N VAL A 36 -10.87 -8.68 -8.08
CA VAL A 36 -11.37 -9.75 -8.95
C VAL A 36 -12.55 -10.46 -8.31
N GLY A 37 -13.67 -10.51 -9.02
CA GLY A 37 -14.87 -11.18 -8.55
C GLY A 37 -15.45 -10.49 -7.32
N ILE A 38 -15.90 -11.27 -6.34
CA ILE A 38 -16.62 -10.78 -5.15
C ILE A 38 -16.03 -11.28 -3.82
N LYS A 39 -14.77 -11.72 -3.84
CA LYS A 39 -14.10 -12.33 -2.67
C LYS A 39 -12.66 -11.83 -2.60
N LEU A 40 -12.13 -11.86 -1.39
CA LEU A 40 -10.73 -11.54 -1.12
C LEU A 40 -9.80 -12.39 -2.00
N SER A 41 -8.88 -11.71 -2.67
CA SER A 41 -7.86 -12.27 -3.55
C SER A 41 -6.46 -11.86 -3.08
N HIS A 42 -5.44 -12.48 -3.67
CA HIS A 42 -4.06 -12.09 -3.40
C HIS A 42 -3.77 -10.64 -3.81
N ALA A 43 -4.43 -10.13 -4.86
CA ALA A 43 -4.25 -8.75 -5.31
C ALA A 43 -4.71 -7.74 -4.23
N ASP A 44 -5.82 -8.03 -3.55
CA ASP A 44 -6.34 -7.17 -2.47
C ASP A 44 -5.35 -7.11 -1.30
N ILE A 45 -4.84 -8.28 -0.88
CA ILE A 45 -3.84 -8.38 0.19
C ILE A 45 -2.55 -7.65 -0.20
N HIS A 46 -2.13 -7.79 -1.46
CA HIS A 46 -0.93 -7.13 -1.96
C HIS A 46 -1.07 -5.61 -1.96
N LEU A 47 -2.21 -5.07 -2.40
CA LEU A 47 -2.48 -3.63 -2.32
C LEU A 47 -2.41 -3.13 -0.87
N ALA A 48 -3.06 -3.83 0.07
CA ALA A 48 -3.04 -3.43 1.47
C ALA A 48 -1.61 -3.38 2.04
N ASN A 49 -0.77 -4.36 1.68
CA ASN A 49 0.64 -4.39 2.08
C ASN A 49 1.47 -3.29 1.40
N ILE A 50 1.17 -2.92 0.16
CA ILE A 50 1.80 -1.77 -0.53
C ILE A 50 1.49 -0.47 0.22
N ILE A 51 0.22 -0.26 0.59
CA ILE A 51 -0.19 0.95 1.34
C ILE A 51 0.50 0.99 2.70
N ASP A 52 0.58 -0.16 3.39
CA ASP A 52 1.31 -0.29 4.67
C ASP A 52 2.81 0.01 4.50
N HIS A 53 3.46 -0.53 3.46
CA HIS A 53 4.85 -0.22 3.13
C HIS A 53 5.08 1.28 3.00
N PHE A 54 4.22 1.99 2.25
CA PHE A 54 4.35 3.43 2.06
C PHE A 54 4.15 4.25 3.33
N SER A 55 3.48 3.70 4.35
CA SER A 55 3.34 4.35 5.66
C SER A 55 4.69 4.50 6.40
N HIS A 56 5.70 3.73 6.00
CA HIS A 56 7.04 3.74 6.59
C HIS A 56 8.07 4.55 5.79
N LEU A 57 7.69 5.13 4.64
CA LEU A 57 8.60 5.93 3.82
C LEU A 57 8.63 7.41 4.22
N PRO A 58 9.66 8.17 3.80
CA PRO A 58 9.62 9.63 3.84
C PRO A 58 8.40 10.14 3.10
N LEU A 59 7.77 11.20 3.62
CA LEU A 59 6.50 11.73 3.12
C LEU A 59 5.31 10.76 3.27
N SER A 60 5.39 9.76 4.17
CA SER A 60 4.29 8.81 4.44
C SER A 60 2.94 9.49 4.65
N THR A 61 2.87 10.61 5.38
CA THR A 61 1.63 11.38 5.57
C THR A 61 1.05 11.88 4.24
N ALA A 62 1.89 12.38 3.34
CA ALA A 62 1.44 12.88 2.03
C ALA A 62 1.00 11.72 1.12
N ILE A 63 1.76 10.62 1.11
CA ILE A 63 1.43 9.42 0.33
C ILE A 63 0.12 8.78 0.84
N ALA A 64 -0.04 8.65 2.16
CA ALA A 64 -1.26 8.14 2.76
C ALA A 64 -2.48 9.00 2.39
N ALA A 65 -2.34 10.33 2.43
CA ALA A 65 -3.40 11.23 2.01
C ALA A 65 -3.77 11.08 0.52
N MET A 66 -2.83 10.69 -0.35
CA MET A 66 -3.14 10.39 -1.75
C MET A 66 -3.94 9.10 -1.90
N PHE A 67 -3.57 8.04 -1.18
CA PHE A 67 -4.36 6.79 -1.17
C PHE A 67 -5.76 7.00 -0.57
N GLN A 68 -5.88 7.76 0.51
CA GLN A 68 -7.17 8.04 1.17
C GLN A 68 -8.14 8.84 0.31
N LYS A 69 -7.64 9.61 -0.67
CA LYS A 69 -8.51 10.28 -1.66
C LYS A 69 -9.17 9.29 -2.62
N SER A 70 -8.60 8.11 -2.80
CA SER A 70 -9.21 7.02 -3.55
C SER A 70 -10.08 6.19 -2.62
N GLU A 71 -11.39 6.43 -2.65
CA GLU A 71 -12.34 5.64 -1.85
C GLU A 71 -12.31 4.15 -2.22
N LEU A 72 -12.03 3.83 -3.49
CA LEU A 72 -11.99 2.44 -3.98
C LEU A 72 -10.80 1.68 -3.42
N LEU A 73 -9.59 2.24 -3.51
CA LEU A 73 -8.39 1.59 -2.96
C LEU A 73 -8.45 1.52 -1.44
N TRP A 74 -8.94 2.58 -0.79
CA TRP A 74 -9.07 2.58 0.66
C TRP A 74 -10.07 1.53 1.15
N ARG A 75 -11.19 1.35 0.43
CA ARG A 75 -12.15 0.29 0.73
C ARG A 75 -11.55 -1.11 0.61
N VAL A 76 -10.72 -1.37 -0.40
CA VAL A 76 -10.01 -2.66 -0.53
C VAL A 76 -9.12 -2.89 0.69
N LYS A 77 -8.35 -1.88 1.11
CA LYS A 77 -7.54 -1.93 2.32
C LYS A 77 -8.38 -2.27 3.55
N ASP A 78 -9.48 -1.55 3.78
CA ASP A 78 -10.35 -1.77 4.93
C ASP A 78 -10.91 -3.20 4.95
N ILE A 79 -11.35 -3.72 3.80
CA ILE A 79 -11.84 -5.10 3.69
C ILE A 79 -10.76 -6.12 4.07
N VAL A 80 -9.52 -5.92 3.60
CA VAL A 80 -8.39 -6.78 3.94
C VAL A 80 -8.09 -6.73 5.44
N GLU A 81 -8.12 -5.55 6.05
CA GLU A 81 -7.82 -5.35 7.47
C GLU A 81 -8.89 -5.92 8.40
N LEU A 82 -10.14 -5.99 7.93
CA LEU A 82 -11.25 -6.60 8.66
C LEU A 82 -11.30 -8.13 8.54
N ASP A 83 -10.49 -8.76 7.68
CA ASP A 83 -10.49 -10.22 7.56
C ASP A 83 -9.87 -10.87 8.82
N PRO A 84 -10.61 -11.73 9.56
CA PRO A 84 -10.15 -12.28 10.83
C PRO A 84 -8.92 -13.18 10.68
N ARG A 85 -8.72 -13.81 9.52
CA ARG A 85 -7.55 -14.67 9.28
C ARG A 85 -6.30 -13.83 9.10
N ILE A 86 -6.42 -12.68 8.45
CA ILE A 86 -5.33 -11.72 8.29
C ILE A 86 -5.01 -11.06 9.63
N ALA A 87 -6.03 -10.66 10.39
CA ALA A 87 -5.84 -10.13 11.73
C ALA A 87 -5.13 -11.16 12.65
N ALA A 88 -5.55 -12.43 12.60
CA ALA A 88 -4.91 -13.51 13.35
C ALA A 88 -3.45 -13.72 12.93
N TRP A 89 -3.15 -13.72 11.63
CA TRP A 89 -1.78 -13.81 11.12
C TRP A 89 -0.91 -12.64 11.60
N ARG A 90 -1.40 -11.41 11.50
CA ARG A 90 -0.69 -10.20 11.93
C ARG A 90 -0.40 -10.16 13.43
N ALA A 91 -1.18 -10.89 14.23
CA ALA A 91 -0.95 -11.02 15.67
C ALA A 91 0.19 -12.00 16.03
N THR A 92 0.62 -12.86 15.10
CA THR A 92 1.71 -13.83 15.33
C THR A 92 3.06 -13.13 15.49
N ASP A 93 3.98 -13.76 16.23
CA ASP A 93 5.33 -13.23 16.40
C ASP A 93 6.16 -13.32 15.11
N GLU A 94 5.93 -14.35 14.30
CA GLU A 94 6.53 -14.50 12.98
C GLU A 94 6.22 -13.28 12.09
N CYS A 95 4.94 -12.88 12.01
CA CYS A 95 4.56 -11.71 11.24
C CYS A 95 5.20 -10.43 11.78
N LYS A 96 5.26 -10.25 13.11
CA LYS A 96 5.89 -9.06 13.72
C LYS A 96 7.39 -8.98 13.38
N VAL A 97 8.09 -10.12 13.40
CA VAL A 97 9.51 -10.19 13.01
C VAL A 97 9.69 -9.79 11.54
N LEU A 98 8.84 -10.30 10.64
CA LEU A 98 8.89 -9.96 9.22
C LEU A 98 8.61 -8.46 8.96
N VAL A 99 7.62 -7.89 9.65
CA VAL A 99 7.31 -6.46 9.57
C VAL A 99 8.49 -5.62 10.07
N GLN A 100 9.06 -5.96 11.22
CA GLN A 100 10.20 -5.24 11.77
C GLN A 100 11.43 -5.30 10.85
N GLY A 101 11.70 -6.47 10.25
CA GLY A 101 12.76 -6.64 9.26
C GLY A 101 12.53 -5.77 8.01
N SER A 102 11.29 -5.70 7.54
CA SER A 102 10.91 -4.86 6.40
C SER A 102 11.12 -3.38 6.69
N ILE A 103 10.65 -2.89 7.85
CA ILE A 103 10.85 -1.50 8.29
C ILE A 103 12.34 -1.14 8.37
N ALA A 104 13.18 -2.05 8.88
CA ALA A 104 14.62 -1.82 8.97
C ALA A 104 15.27 -1.65 7.59
N VAL A 105 14.83 -2.42 6.59
CA VAL A 105 15.28 -2.25 5.19
C VAL A 105 14.80 -0.92 4.63
N TYR A 106 13.53 -0.56 4.85
CA TYR A 106 12.96 0.68 4.33
C TYR A 106 13.74 1.89 4.83
N ALA A 107 14.05 1.96 6.12
CA ALA A 107 14.84 3.04 6.71
C ALA A 107 16.22 3.23 6.05
N GLN A 108 16.88 2.13 5.64
CA GLN A 108 18.16 2.19 4.94
C GLN A 108 18.01 2.70 3.51
N THR A 109 16.98 2.24 2.80
CA THR A 109 16.74 2.62 1.40
C THR A 109 16.17 4.03 1.25
N SER A 110 15.51 4.54 2.29
CA SER A 110 14.90 5.86 2.31
C SER A 110 15.81 6.98 2.82
N ALA A 111 16.94 6.64 3.43
CA ALA A 111 17.94 7.62 3.83
C ALA A 111 18.52 8.29 2.58
N SER A 112 18.39 9.61 2.48
CA SER A 112 19.22 10.43 1.59
C SER A 112 20.69 10.18 1.97
N ASP A 113 21.56 9.85 1.01
CA ASP A 113 22.99 9.97 1.27
C ASP A 113 23.28 11.42 1.73
N PRO A 114 24.20 11.62 2.69
CA PRO A 114 24.61 12.95 3.12
C PRO A 114 25.13 13.82 1.98
#